data_AF-U5YLV9-F1
#
_entry.id   AF-U5YLV9-F1
#
_cell.length_a   1.000
_cell.length_b   1.000
_cell.length_c   1.000
_cell.angle_alpha   90.00
_cell.angle_beta   90.00
_cell.angle_gamma   90.00
#
_symmetry.space_group_name_H-M   'P 1'
#
loop_
_entity.id
_entity.type
_entity.pdbx_description
1 polymer ?
#
loop_
_entity_poly.entity_id
_entity_poly.type
_entity_poly.pdbx_seq_one_letter_code
_entity_poly.pdbx_strand_id
1 'polypeptide(L)'
;AGVCFEDKQFPKTNSFIDGDRQPLAEVEEFCGRIKAGKDSQLDDDFVLVARVEAMIAGWGVDEALHRAASYHEAGADAILIHSAKSRPDEILEFTAQWQDRAPLVIVPTKYYSTPTTVFREAGISVVIWANHMMRA
;
A
#
# COMPACT_ATOMS: atom_id res chain seq x y z
N ALA A 1 -5.62 -8.23 15.04
CA ALA A 1 -4.37 -7.42 14.95
C ALA A 1 -3.54 -7.97 13.78
N GLY A 2 -2.50 -7.28 13.31
CA GLY A 2 -1.85 -7.69 12.07
C GLY A 2 -0.47 -7.09 11.82
N VAL A 3 0.09 -7.44 10.66
CA VAL A 3 1.38 -6.93 10.16
C VAL A 3 1.19 -6.30 8.78
N CYS A 4 2.05 -5.33 8.45
CA CYS A 4 2.09 -4.70 7.14
C CYS A 4 3.49 -4.88 6.54
N PHE A 5 3.58 -5.53 5.37
CA PHE A 5 4.82 -5.73 4.62
C PHE A 5 4.88 -4.79 3.42
N GLU A 6 6.06 -4.27 3.08
CA GLU A 6 6.27 -3.42 1.89
C GLU A 6 7.11 -4.14 0.82
N ASP A 7 6.79 -3.91 -0.45
CA ASP A 7 7.39 -4.55 -1.63
C ASP A 7 8.71 -3.91 -2.10
N LYS A 8 9.47 -3.34 -1.15
CA LYS A 8 10.84 -2.87 -1.41
C LYS A 8 11.85 -4.01 -1.35
N GLN A 9 12.96 -3.84 -2.07
CA GLN A 9 14.14 -4.68 -1.91
C GLN A 9 14.80 -4.40 -0.55
N PHE A 10 15.37 -5.45 0.06
CA PHE A 10 16.14 -5.34 1.30
C PHE A 10 17.64 -5.46 1.02
N PRO A 11 18.53 -4.64 1.66
CA PRO A 11 18.25 -3.65 2.69
C PRO A 11 17.50 -2.42 2.17
N LYS A 12 16.63 -1.86 3.01
CA LYS A 12 15.77 -0.71 2.66
C LYS A 12 16.62 0.47 2.18
N THR A 13 16.55 0.78 0.90
CA THR A 13 17.17 1.96 0.30
C THR A 13 16.29 3.20 0.56
N ASN A 14 16.91 4.30 0.97
CA ASN A 14 16.22 5.56 1.28
C ASN A 14 15.58 6.13 -0.01
N SER A 15 14.36 6.69 0.09
CA SER A 15 13.54 7.17 -1.02
C SER A 15 14.07 8.43 -1.74
N PHE A 16 15.35 8.78 -1.56
CA PHE A 16 16.02 9.98 -2.13
C PHE A 16 17.21 9.65 -3.04
N ILE A 17 17.33 8.41 -3.56
CA ILE A 17 18.42 8.05 -4.49
C ILE A 17 18.02 8.48 -5.91
N ASP A 18 18.88 9.27 -6.55
CA ASP A 18 18.70 9.83 -7.90
C ASP A 18 18.41 8.75 -8.96
N GLY A 19 17.25 8.89 -9.59
CA GLY A 19 16.68 8.01 -10.62
C GLY A 19 15.17 8.04 -10.53
N ASP A 20 14.46 8.32 -11.64
CA ASP A 20 13.00 8.49 -11.64
C ASP A 20 12.22 7.27 -11.13
N ARG A 21 12.85 6.08 -11.12
CA ARG A 21 12.25 4.84 -10.64
C ARG A 21 13.17 4.06 -9.70
N GLN A 22 12.73 3.87 -8.47
CA GLN A 22 13.42 2.99 -7.52
C GLN A 22 13.05 1.53 -7.82
N PRO A 23 14.02 0.60 -7.84
CA PRO A 23 13.72 -0.81 -8.05
C PRO A 23 12.92 -1.34 -6.86
N LEU A 24 11.81 -2.01 -7.17
CA LEU A 24 11.01 -2.75 -6.21
C LEU A 24 11.41 -4.22 -6.24
N ALA A 25 10.94 -4.98 -5.25
CA ALA A 25 11.05 -6.42 -5.30
C ALA A 25 10.23 -6.98 -6.47
N GLU A 26 10.68 -8.12 -7.01
CA GLU A 26 9.94 -8.83 -8.04
C GLU A 26 8.56 -9.23 -7.50
N VAL A 27 7.54 -9.16 -8.36
CA VAL A 27 6.16 -9.41 -7.96
C VAL A 27 6.02 -10.83 -7.40
N GLU A 28 6.61 -11.84 -8.05
CA GLU A 28 6.54 -13.22 -7.57
C GLU A 28 7.26 -13.41 -6.23
N GLU A 29 8.37 -12.69 -6.01
CA GLU A 29 9.14 -12.78 -4.77
C GLU A 29 8.34 -12.19 -3.59
N PHE A 30 7.69 -11.05 -3.78
CA PHE A 30 6.81 -10.48 -2.75
C PHE A 30 5.55 -11.32 -2.53
N CYS A 31 4.95 -11.87 -3.59
CA CYS A 31 3.85 -12.84 -3.47
C CYS A 31 4.27 -14.07 -2.66
N GLY A 32 5.50 -14.56 -2.83
CA GLY A 32 6.06 -15.65 -2.03
C GLY A 32 6.13 -15.30 -0.55
N ARG A 33 6.55 -14.07 -0.20
CA ARG A 33 6.55 -13.57 1.18
C ARG A 33 5.15 -13.52 1.79
N ILE A 34 4.15 -13.05 1.03
CA ILE A 34 2.75 -13.02 1.47
C ILE A 34 2.25 -14.43 1.76
N LYS A 35 2.42 -15.35 0.80
CA LYS A 35 1.99 -16.76 0.94
C LYS A 35 2.63 -17.42 2.14
N ALA A 36 3.96 -17.28 2.31
CA ALA A 36 4.66 -17.81 3.47
C ALA A 36 4.14 -17.21 4.79
N GLY A 37 3.80 -15.91 4.78
CA GLY A 37 3.17 -15.23 5.91
C GLY A 37 1.81 -15.82 6.26
N LYS A 38 0.94 -16.02 5.26
CA LYS A 38 -0.39 -16.64 5.43
C LYS A 38 -0.31 -18.10 5.87
N ASP A 39 0.58 -18.90 5.27
CA ASP A 39 0.79 -20.31 5.61
C ASP A 39 1.32 -20.51 7.04
N SER A 40 1.95 -19.49 7.63
CA SER A 40 2.50 -19.53 8.99
C SER A 40 1.53 -19.01 10.06
N GLN A 41 0.32 -18.57 9.68
CA GLN A 41 -0.65 -18.03 10.63
C GLN A 41 -1.18 -19.14 11.56
N LEU A 42 -1.27 -18.83 12.86
CA LEU A 42 -1.88 -19.70 13.87
C LEU A 42 -3.30 -19.24 14.25
N ASP A 43 -3.66 -18.03 13.85
CA ASP A 43 -4.92 -17.36 14.15
C ASP A 43 -5.50 -16.82 12.83
N ASP A 44 -6.69 -17.28 12.48
CA ASP A 44 -7.39 -16.92 11.23
C ASP A 44 -7.81 -15.44 11.21
N ASP A 45 -7.92 -14.80 12.38
CA ASP A 45 -8.23 -13.36 12.51
C ASP A 45 -6.97 -12.47 12.36
N PHE A 46 -5.78 -13.07 12.17
CA PHE A 46 -4.55 -12.31 11.97
C PHE A 46 -4.46 -11.73 10.55
N VAL A 47 -4.37 -10.40 10.47
CA VAL A 47 -4.41 -9.66 9.20
C VAL A 47 -3.00 -9.43 8.65
N LEU A 48 -2.78 -9.76 7.38
CA LEU A 48 -1.58 -9.44 6.62
C LEU A 48 -1.92 -8.37 5.57
N VAL A 49 -1.37 -7.17 5.75
CA VAL A 49 -1.54 -6.05 4.83
C VAL A 49 -0.34 -5.97 3.88
N ALA A 50 -0.61 -5.93 2.58
CA ALA A 50 0.43 -5.71 1.56
C ALA A 50 0.50 -4.22 1.22
N ARG A 51 1.63 -3.59 1.52
CA ARG A 51 1.92 -2.19 1.18
C ARG A 51 2.62 -2.13 -0.17
N VAL A 52 1.97 -1.44 -1.10
CA VAL A 52 2.45 -1.24 -2.47
C VAL A 52 3.18 0.10 -2.56
N GLU A 53 4.47 0.07 -2.90
CA GLU A 53 5.32 1.26 -3.00
C GLU A 53 5.52 1.74 -4.45
N ALA A 54 4.81 1.18 -5.44
CA ALA A 54 4.94 1.54 -6.86
C ALA A 54 4.83 3.04 -7.16
N MET A 55 3.84 3.73 -6.59
CA MET A 55 3.67 5.18 -6.78
C MET A 55 4.73 6.00 -6.02
N ILE A 56 5.21 5.50 -4.88
CA ILE A 56 6.34 6.09 -4.14
C ILE A 56 7.63 5.96 -4.94
N ALA A 57 7.80 4.83 -5.60
CA ALA A 57 8.97 4.50 -6.39
C ALA A 57 8.89 5.02 -7.84
N GLY A 58 7.87 5.81 -8.22
CA GLY A 58 7.80 6.48 -9.53
C GLY A 58 7.27 5.63 -10.69
N TRP A 59 6.66 4.46 -10.43
CA TRP A 59 6.16 3.56 -11.47
C TRP A 59 4.73 3.90 -11.95
N GLY A 60 3.96 4.63 -11.15
CA GLY A 60 2.59 5.07 -11.50
C GLY A 60 1.48 4.14 -11.01
N VAL A 61 0.23 4.48 -11.37
CA VAL A 61 -0.99 3.80 -10.90
C VAL A 61 -1.17 2.41 -11.52
N ASP A 62 -0.85 2.24 -12.81
CA ASP A 62 -1.01 0.96 -13.49
C ASP A 62 -0.14 -0.15 -12.87
N GLU A 63 1.12 0.17 -12.57
CA GLU A 63 2.03 -0.76 -11.87
C GLU A 63 1.52 -1.04 -10.44
N ALA A 64 0.98 -0.03 -9.76
CA ALA A 64 0.42 -0.22 -8.44
C ALA A 64 -0.79 -1.16 -8.47
N LEU A 65 -1.66 -1.04 -9.47
CA LEU A 65 -2.83 -1.92 -9.66
C LEU A 65 -2.40 -3.35 -9.97
N HIS A 66 -1.40 -3.53 -10.84
CA HIS A 66 -0.85 -4.85 -11.15
C HIS A 66 -0.33 -5.54 -9.88
N ARG A 67 0.53 -4.84 -9.12
CA ARG A 67 1.10 -5.36 -7.86
C ARG A 67 0.03 -5.65 -6.82
N ALA A 68 -0.88 -4.71 -6.59
CA ALA A 68 -1.98 -4.89 -5.63
C ALA A 68 -2.83 -6.11 -5.98
N ALA A 69 -3.16 -6.33 -7.25
CA ALA A 69 -3.92 -7.49 -7.69
C ALA A 69 -3.16 -8.79 -7.42
N SER A 70 -1.89 -8.86 -7.79
CA SER A 70 -1.06 -10.05 -7.51
C SER A 70 -0.91 -10.32 -6.01
N TYR A 71 -0.79 -9.28 -5.19
CA TYR A 71 -0.64 -9.41 -3.74
C TYR A 71 -1.94 -9.85 -3.07
N HIS A 72 -3.08 -9.37 -3.57
CA HIS A 72 -4.40 -9.85 -3.16
C HIS A 72 -4.58 -11.33 -3.54
N GLU A 73 -4.26 -11.72 -4.78
CA GLU A 73 -4.30 -13.12 -5.23
C GLU A 73 -3.34 -14.03 -4.44
N ALA A 74 -2.24 -13.48 -3.93
CA ALA A 74 -1.32 -14.20 -3.04
C ALA A 74 -1.85 -14.38 -1.61
N GLY A 75 -2.99 -13.76 -1.26
CA GLY A 75 -3.65 -13.92 0.04
C GLY A 75 -3.51 -12.74 0.99
N ALA A 76 -3.09 -11.56 0.52
CA ALA A 76 -3.11 -10.36 1.37
C ALA A 76 -4.56 -9.97 1.72
N ASP A 77 -4.80 -9.73 3.01
CA ASP A 77 -6.14 -9.44 3.56
C ASP A 77 -6.58 -7.99 3.29
N ALA A 78 -5.62 -7.09 3.08
CA ALA A 78 -5.85 -5.71 2.67
C ALA A 78 -4.64 -5.16 1.89
N ILE A 79 -4.89 -4.12 1.09
CA ILE A 79 -3.84 -3.40 0.37
C ILE A 79 -3.64 -2.03 0.98
N LEU A 80 -2.41 -1.71 1.36
CA LEU A 80 -2.02 -0.35 1.72
C LEU A 80 -1.42 0.33 0.48
N ILE A 81 -2.12 1.32 -0.03
CA ILE A 81 -1.68 2.13 -1.16
C ILE A 81 -1.16 3.48 -0.66
N HIS A 82 0.02 3.89 -1.13
CA HIS A 82 0.69 5.11 -0.67
C HIS A 82 1.10 6.00 -1.83
N SER A 83 0.95 7.32 -1.66
CA SER A 83 1.46 8.34 -2.58
C SER A 83 2.30 9.35 -1.82
N ALA A 84 3.39 9.81 -2.43
CA ALA A 84 4.25 10.86 -1.90
C ALA A 84 3.76 12.26 -2.27
N LYS A 85 2.72 12.37 -3.12
CA LYS A 85 2.16 13.65 -3.58
C LYS A 85 1.37 14.34 -2.47
N SER A 86 1.28 15.67 -2.54
CA SER A 86 0.50 16.49 -1.61
C SER A 86 -1.00 16.49 -1.90
N ARG A 87 -1.42 15.84 -2.98
CA ARG A 87 -2.81 15.73 -3.41
C ARG A 87 -3.22 14.26 -3.54
N PRO A 88 -4.52 13.94 -3.36
CA PRO A 88 -4.99 12.56 -3.33
C PRO A 88 -5.24 11.97 -4.73
N ASP A 89 -4.95 12.67 -5.83
CA ASP A 89 -5.42 12.30 -7.18
C ASP A 89 -5.00 10.86 -7.56
N GLU A 90 -3.76 10.45 -7.27
CA GLU A 90 -3.28 9.07 -7.51
C GLU A 90 -4.02 8.01 -6.69
N ILE A 91 -4.35 8.32 -5.43
CA ILE A 91 -5.11 7.42 -4.56
C ILE A 91 -6.53 7.25 -5.11
N LEU A 92 -7.16 8.35 -5.51
CA LEU A 92 -8.50 8.33 -6.08
C LEU A 92 -8.54 7.59 -7.42
N GLU A 93 -7.55 7.81 -8.27
CA GLU A 93 -7.38 7.10 -9.54
C GLU A 93 -7.20 5.60 -9.33
N PHE A 94 -6.36 5.20 -8.37
CA PHE A 94 -6.21 3.79 -7.98
C PHE A 94 -7.53 3.20 -7.50
N THR A 95 -8.23 3.89 -6.58
CA THR A 95 -9.49 3.38 -6.00
C THR A 95 -10.58 3.17 -7.04
N ALA A 96 -10.69 4.08 -8.03
CA ALA A 96 -11.67 3.99 -9.10
C ALA A 96 -11.46 2.75 -9.99
N GLN A 97 -10.23 2.26 -10.09
CA GLN A 97 -9.86 1.10 -10.91
C GLN A 97 -9.73 -0.21 -10.11
N TRP A 98 -9.72 -0.13 -8.77
CA TRP A 98 -9.47 -1.29 -7.90
C TRP A 98 -10.61 -2.32 -7.91
N GLN A 99 -11.83 -1.93 -8.26
CA GLN A 99 -13.01 -2.79 -8.34
C GLN A 99 -13.37 -3.48 -7.00
N ASP A 100 -13.08 -2.84 -5.87
CA ASP A 100 -13.45 -3.31 -4.53
C ASP A 100 -13.03 -4.76 -4.22
N ARG A 101 -11.89 -5.20 -4.76
CA ARG A 101 -11.39 -6.59 -4.62
C ARG A 101 -10.95 -6.92 -3.19
N ALA A 102 -10.42 -5.93 -2.48
CA ALA A 102 -10.00 -6.04 -1.08
C ALA A 102 -10.04 -4.68 -0.38
N PRO A 103 -10.13 -4.64 0.96
CA PRO A 103 -10.07 -3.41 1.74
C PRO A 103 -8.82 -2.58 1.43
N LEU A 104 -9.00 -1.26 1.32
CA LEU A 104 -7.92 -0.31 1.07
C LEU A 104 -7.54 0.48 2.31
N VAL A 105 -6.24 0.52 2.58
CA VAL A 105 -5.61 1.27 3.66
C VAL A 105 -4.80 2.42 3.07
N ILE A 106 -4.94 3.63 3.62
CA ILE A 106 -4.16 4.80 3.19
C ILE A 106 -3.46 5.50 4.35
N VAL A 107 -2.45 6.30 4.01
CA VAL A 107 -1.69 7.12 4.97
C VAL A 107 -1.64 8.57 4.45
N PRO A 108 -2.62 9.43 4.80
CA PRO A 108 -2.77 10.77 4.22
C PRO A 108 -1.85 11.82 4.83
N THR A 109 -0.62 11.46 5.24
CA THR A 109 0.31 12.41 5.89
C THR A 109 0.72 13.56 4.96
N LYS A 110 0.87 13.30 3.65
CA LYS A 110 1.24 14.32 2.65
C LYS A 110 0.05 15.10 2.09
N TYR A 111 -1.12 14.47 2.01
CA TYR A 111 -2.36 15.03 1.46
C TYR A 111 -3.43 15.22 2.55
N TYR A 112 -2.98 15.62 3.75
CA TYR A 112 -3.77 15.72 4.98
C TYR A 112 -4.92 16.74 4.90
N SER A 113 -4.83 17.71 3.98
CA SER A 113 -5.87 18.72 3.77
C SER A 113 -7.11 18.18 3.05
N THR A 114 -7.04 16.95 2.52
CA THR A 114 -8.18 16.29 1.89
C THR A 114 -9.26 15.98 2.93
N PRO A 115 -10.52 16.43 2.72
CA PRO A 115 -11.61 16.09 3.63
C PRO A 115 -11.82 14.57 3.72
N THR A 116 -12.03 14.05 4.93
CA THR A 116 -12.20 12.60 5.13
C THR A 116 -13.46 12.03 4.47
N THR A 117 -14.44 12.87 4.14
CA THR A 117 -15.62 12.48 3.35
C THR A 117 -15.22 11.97 1.96
N VAL A 118 -14.19 12.56 1.34
CA VAL A 118 -13.67 12.12 0.04
C VAL A 118 -13.18 10.67 0.11
N PHE A 119 -12.47 10.30 1.19
CA PHE A 119 -11.99 8.92 1.37
C PHE A 119 -13.14 7.93 1.60
N ARG A 120 -14.18 8.34 2.34
CA ARG A 120 -15.37 7.50 2.55
C ARG A 120 -16.13 7.27 1.24
N GLU A 121 -16.32 8.32 0.46
CA GLU A 121 -16.98 8.25 -0.85
C GLU A 121 -16.19 7.40 -1.86
N ALA A 122 -14.85 7.41 -1.76
CA ALA A 122 -13.96 6.58 -2.56
C ALA A 122 -13.84 5.11 -2.08
N GLY A 123 -14.55 4.71 -1.03
CA GLY A 123 -14.54 3.32 -0.52
C GLY A 123 -13.29 2.94 0.27
N ILE A 124 -12.50 3.91 0.77
CA ILE A 124 -11.34 3.62 1.61
C ILE A 124 -11.79 3.03 2.95
N SER A 125 -11.22 1.89 3.32
CA SER A 125 -11.60 1.14 4.52
C SER A 125 -10.89 1.62 5.78
N VAL A 126 -9.60 1.97 5.69
CA VAL A 126 -8.79 2.38 6.85
C VAL A 126 -7.89 3.58 6.52
N VAL A 127 -7.83 4.53 7.46
CA VAL A 127 -6.94 5.70 7.40
C VAL A 127 -5.94 5.62 8.56
N ILE A 128 -4.64 5.71 8.26
CA ILE A 128 -3.57 5.69 9.27
C ILE A 128 -2.98 7.10 9.46
N TRP A 129 -3.09 7.64 10.67
CA TRP A 129 -2.47 8.90 11.09
C TRP A 129 -1.04 8.68 11.62
N ALA A 130 -0.12 8.33 10.73
CA ALA A 130 1.12 7.60 11.05
C ALA A 130 2.04 8.16 12.16
N ASN A 131 2.25 9.48 12.27
CA ASN A 131 3.36 10.02 13.09
C ASN A 131 3.04 11.30 13.87
N HIS A 132 1.77 11.65 14.03
CA HIS A 132 1.34 12.92 14.62
C HIS A 132 1.72 13.01 16.11
N MET A 133 1.53 11.92 16.87
CA MET A 133 1.87 11.88 18.30
C MET A 133 3.36 12.04 18.57
N MET A 134 4.23 11.57 17.68
CA MET A 134 5.69 11.77 17.82
C MET A 134 6.15 13.18 17.47
N ARG A 135 5.33 13.94 16.74
CA ARG A 135 5.64 15.31 16.28
C ARG A 135 5.05 16.39 17.19
N ALA A 136 4.22 16.00 18.16
CA ALA A 136 3.50 16.89 19.07
C ALA A 136 4.37 17.40 20.22
#